data_AF-A0A497FI41-F1
#
_entry.id   AF-A0A497FI41-F1
#
_cell.length_a   1.000
_cell.length_b   1.000
_cell.length_c   1.000
_cell.angle_alpha   90.00
_cell.angle_beta   90.00
_cell.angle_gamma   90.00
#
_symmetry.space_group_name_H-M   'P 1'
#
loop_
_entity.id
_entity.type
_entity.pdbx_description
1 polymer ?
#
loop_
_entity_poly.entity_id
_entity_poly.type
_entity_poly.pdbx_seq_one_letter_code
_entity_poly.pdbx_strand_id
1 'polypeptide(L)'
;MGSIKALPQEFKPKEYEEELLKYWEEHKIYEKLREKLKDRPKFYFLDGPPYPSSDTPHIGTIWNKVLKDAVIRFRRARGFNVHDQPGYDCHGLPIEVKVEQSLGFKAKKDIEKFGVDKFIEECEKFVFHNVKSMTRHFWNFGVSMDWENPYLTLKDKYIEGAWWLVKKAHEKGLLKRGVKVVHWCPRCETTLADYEVSEYKMLKDPSIYVKFPVKNSSNKYILIWTTTPWTLPANLAVMAHPDFDYAWVKVDGDFLLLLKDRVEAVMAEAGVENYEIVEVVKGRELEGLEYEHPLKNEVKVQQSVTGVHKIVLSEEYVRAEEGTGLVHCAPGHGEEDFEVGRAYGLPVVSPVDDRGVFTKDAGKYAGKYIREANAEIIADLKKKGLLFYEGVLEHKYPICWRCKTPLIMRATPQWYIEVTQLKDRFLEEAAKVKWVPEWAGYSRFRNWLERLRDWIISRQRYWGTPLPIWKCGKCDHMVVVGSRKELEELAGRKLELKDLHRPWVDYVTFTCPKCGGLMHRVPDVLDVWLDSGIAF
;
A
#
# COMPACT_ATOMS: atom_id res chain seq x y z
N MET A 1 -43.07 -10.04 39.94
CA MET A 1 -42.14 -10.15 41.09
C MET A 1 -41.31 -11.40 40.85
N GLY A 2 -40.01 -11.27 40.55
CA GLY A 2 -39.14 -12.43 40.43
C GLY A 2 -38.93 -13.05 41.81
N SER A 3 -39.22 -14.35 41.97
CA SER A 3 -38.91 -15.06 43.20
C SER A 3 -37.40 -15.12 43.37
N ILE A 4 -36.90 -14.69 44.53
CA ILE A 4 -35.51 -14.90 44.91
C ILE A 4 -35.35 -16.41 45.12
N LYS A 5 -34.70 -17.09 44.18
CA LYS A 5 -34.42 -18.53 44.24
C LYS A 5 -33.10 -18.77 44.99
N ALA A 6 -32.98 -19.93 45.63
CA ALA A 6 -31.70 -20.38 46.16
C ALA A 6 -30.69 -20.55 45.02
N LEU A 7 -29.44 -20.12 45.23
CA LEU A 7 -28.37 -20.35 44.27
C LEU A 7 -28.10 -21.87 44.17
N PRO A 8 -28.13 -22.46 42.98
CA PRO A 8 -27.79 -23.86 42.80
C PRO A 8 -26.32 -24.10 43.11
N GLN A 9 -25.98 -25.30 43.57
CA GLN A 9 -24.62 -25.67 43.92
C GLN A 9 -23.69 -25.81 42.70
N GLU A 10 -24.25 -26.07 41.52
CA GLU A 10 -23.50 -26.21 40.26
C GLU A 10 -23.67 -24.96 39.40
N PHE A 11 -22.55 -24.35 38.98
CA PHE A 11 -22.56 -23.24 38.04
C PHE A 11 -22.44 -23.76 36.60
N LYS A 12 -23.54 -23.68 35.85
CA LYS A 12 -23.64 -24.08 34.44
C LYS A 12 -23.63 -22.85 33.52
N PRO A 13 -22.45 -22.33 33.13
CA PRO A 13 -22.34 -21.01 32.49
C PRO A 13 -23.16 -20.89 31.21
N LYS A 14 -23.17 -21.92 30.34
CA LYS A 14 -23.92 -21.87 29.07
C LYS A 14 -25.43 -21.72 29.27
N GLU A 15 -26.00 -22.44 30.23
CA GLU A 15 -27.44 -22.36 30.53
C GLU A 15 -27.79 -20.96 31.08
N TYR A 16 -26.96 -20.43 31.99
CA TYR A 16 -27.18 -19.10 32.57
C TYR A 16 -26.97 -17.96 31.58
N GLU A 17 -25.95 -18.04 30.72
CA GLU A 17 -25.71 -17.03 29.69
C GLU A 17 -26.89 -16.94 28.73
N GLU A 18 -27.45 -18.08 28.29
CA GLU A 18 -28.64 -18.10 27.45
C GLU A 18 -29.88 -17.53 28.15
N GLU A 19 -30.11 -17.87 29.42
CA GLU A 19 -31.21 -17.31 30.22
C GLU A 19 -31.06 -15.79 30.39
N LEU A 20 -29.85 -15.31 30.69
CA LEU A 20 -29.54 -13.89 30.88
C LEU A 20 -29.71 -13.07 29.60
N LEU A 21 -29.23 -13.59 28.46
CA LEU A 21 -29.37 -12.91 27.17
C LEU A 21 -30.85 -12.77 26.78
N LYS A 22 -31.65 -13.85 26.95
CA LYS A 22 -33.11 -13.81 26.74
C LYS A 22 -33.77 -12.78 27.67
N TYR A 23 -33.39 -12.78 28.95
CA TYR A 23 -33.90 -11.81 29.90
C TYR A 23 -33.59 -10.36 29.47
N TRP A 24 -32.36 -10.08 29.00
CA TRP A 24 -31.97 -8.76 28.52
C TRP A 24 -32.79 -8.30 27.32
N GLU A 25 -33.02 -9.19 26.36
CA GLU A 25 -33.82 -8.95 25.15
C GLU A 25 -35.29 -8.70 25.48
N GLU A 26 -35.94 -9.63 26.19
CA GLU A 26 -37.36 -9.54 26.57
C GLU A 26 -37.67 -8.27 27.38
N HIS A 27 -36.73 -7.86 28.25
CA HIS A 27 -36.92 -6.72 29.13
C HIS A 27 -36.32 -5.42 28.56
N LYS A 28 -35.77 -5.41 27.34
CA LYS A 28 -35.18 -4.22 26.71
C LYS A 28 -34.18 -3.52 27.63
N ILE A 29 -33.28 -4.30 28.23
CA ILE A 29 -32.38 -3.82 29.28
C ILE A 29 -31.42 -2.77 28.73
N TYR A 30 -30.95 -2.93 27.50
CA TYR A 30 -30.08 -1.97 26.83
C TYR A 30 -30.77 -0.60 26.71
N GLU A 31 -31.99 -0.56 26.16
CA GLU A 31 -32.74 0.67 25.91
C GLU A 31 -33.14 1.36 27.21
N LYS A 32 -33.55 0.59 28.23
CA LYS A 32 -33.81 1.13 29.58
C LYS A 32 -32.56 1.76 30.20
N LEU A 33 -31.39 1.14 30.01
CA LEU A 33 -30.12 1.66 30.49
C LEU A 33 -29.75 2.96 29.77
N ARG A 34 -29.93 3.02 28.44
CA ARG A 34 -29.71 4.22 27.61
C ARG A 34 -30.60 5.37 28.08
N GLU A 35 -31.90 5.11 28.23
CA GLU A 35 -32.90 6.09 28.65
C GLU A 35 -32.59 6.64 30.05
N LYS A 36 -32.24 5.77 31.01
CA LYS A 36 -31.86 6.18 32.38
C LYS A 36 -30.64 7.09 32.43
N LEU A 37 -29.74 6.98 31.45
CA LEU A 37 -28.49 7.72 31.39
C LEU A 37 -28.55 8.93 30.45
N LYS A 38 -29.65 9.17 29.72
CA LYS A 38 -29.69 10.16 28.62
C LYS A 38 -29.25 11.58 29.00
N ASP A 39 -29.63 12.04 30.19
CA ASP A 39 -29.37 13.39 30.69
C ASP A 39 -28.06 13.49 31.51
N ARG A 40 -27.29 12.40 31.57
CA ARG A 40 -26.01 12.34 32.28
C ARG A 40 -24.85 12.88 31.43
N PRO A 41 -23.69 13.20 32.04
CA PRO A 41 -22.50 13.62 31.30
C PRO A 41 -22.14 12.62 30.20
N LYS A 42 -21.85 13.14 29.00
CA LYS A 42 -21.52 12.31 27.85
C LYS A 42 -20.12 11.71 27.97
N PHE A 43 -19.97 10.48 27.52
CA PHE A 43 -18.68 9.84 27.28
C PHE A 43 -18.69 9.30 25.85
N TYR A 44 -17.89 9.89 24.97
CA TYR A 44 -17.83 9.43 23.58
C TYR A 44 -16.88 8.23 23.47
N PHE A 45 -17.40 7.09 23.03
CA PHE A 45 -16.61 5.91 22.75
C PHE A 45 -16.67 5.61 21.26
N LEU A 46 -15.52 5.67 20.59
CA LEU A 46 -15.40 5.31 19.19
C LEU A 46 -15.04 3.82 19.07
N ASP A 47 -15.93 3.03 18.48
CA ASP A 47 -15.63 1.65 18.16
C ASP A 47 -14.80 1.58 16.88
N GLY A 48 -13.56 1.09 16.96
CA GLY A 48 -12.79 0.73 15.78
C GLY A 48 -13.51 -0.38 14.99
N PRO A 49 -13.85 -0.15 13.71
CA PRO A 49 -14.75 -1.04 12.96
C PRO A 49 -14.02 -2.33 12.53
N PRO A 50 -14.54 -3.53 12.85
CA PRO A 50 -13.96 -4.77 12.35
C PRO A 50 -14.36 -5.00 10.88
N TYR A 51 -13.52 -5.75 10.16
CA TYR A 51 -13.80 -6.17 8.78
C TYR A 51 -14.79 -7.34 8.75
N PRO A 52 -15.92 -7.22 8.01
CA PRO A 52 -16.85 -8.32 7.75
C PRO A 52 -16.35 -9.19 6.58
N SER A 53 -15.08 -9.61 6.60
CA SER A 53 -14.48 -10.50 5.59
C SER A 53 -14.71 -11.99 5.87
N SER A 54 -15.32 -12.30 7.01
CA SER A 54 -15.77 -13.63 7.43
C SER A 54 -17.05 -13.48 8.24
N ASP A 55 -17.92 -14.47 8.18
CA ASP A 55 -19.14 -14.58 9.00
C ASP A 55 -18.84 -14.79 10.49
N THR A 56 -17.72 -15.45 10.80
CA THR A 56 -17.28 -15.78 12.15
C THR A 56 -16.09 -14.89 12.57
N PRO A 57 -16.20 -14.09 13.65
CA PRO A 57 -15.08 -13.32 14.16
C PRO A 57 -14.02 -14.24 14.79
N HIS A 58 -12.75 -13.97 14.54
CA HIS A 58 -11.67 -14.67 15.23
C HIS A 58 -11.55 -14.24 16.70
N ILE A 59 -10.86 -15.05 17.51
CA ILE A 59 -10.76 -14.83 18.96
C ILE A 59 -10.18 -13.46 19.35
N GLY A 60 -9.27 -12.92 18.54
CA GLY A 60 -8.71 -11.57 18.74
C GLY A 60 -9.76 -10.47 18.59
N THR A 61 -10.68 -10.57 17.63
CA THR A 61 -11.80 -9.63 17.47
C THR A 61 -12.77 -9.72 18.64
N ILE A 62 -13.09 -10.93 19.09
CA ILE A 62 -13.92 -11.14 20.28
C ILE A 62 -13.25 -10.51 21.52
N TRP A 63 -11.97 -10.81 21.73
CA TRP A 63 -11.20 -10.28 22.85
C TRP A 63 -11.19 -8.74 22.86
N ASN A 64 -10.98 -8.12 21.69
CA ASN A 64 -11.07 -6.67 21.54
C ASN A 64 -12.45 -6.13 21.95
N LYS A 65 -13.55 -6.77 21.51
CA LYS A 65 -14.92 -6.33 21.84
C LYS A 65 -15.25 -6.50 23.32
N VAL A 66 -14.82 -7.59 23.96
CA VAL A 66 -15.01 -7.80 25.40
C VAL A 66 -14.28 -6.74 26.23
N LEU A 67 -13.06 -6.36 25.84
CA LEU A 67 -12.33 -5.28 26.51
C LEU A 67 -13.05 -3.93 26.38
N LYS A 68 -13.55 -3.62 25.19
CA LYS A 68 -14.35 -2.41 24.93
C LYS A 68 -15.63 -2.40 25.78
N ASP A 69 -16.34 -3.53 25.84
CA ASP A 69 -17.55 -3.70 26.65
C ASP A 69 -17.29 -3.42 28.14
N ALA A 70 -16.21 -3.97 28.70
CA ALA A 70 -15.84 -3.74 30.09
C ALA A 70 -15.66 -2.24 30.39
N VAL A 71 -14.99 -1.49 29.50
CA VAL A 71 -14.82 -0.04 29.63
C VAL A 71 -16.16 0.70 29.52
N ILE A 72 -17.00 0.35 28.54
CA ILE A 72 -18.32 0.94 28.33
C ILE A 72 -19.19 0.73 29.57
N ARG A 73 -19.29 -0.51 30.06
CA ARG A 73 -20.06 -0.86 31.27
C ARG A 73 -19.54 -0.12 32.49
N PHE A 74 -18.22 -0.04 32.67
CA PHE A 74 -17.62 0.74 33.75
C PHE A 74 -18.03 2.23 33.67
N ARG A 75 -17.95 2.84 32.49
CA ARG A 75 -18.36 4.25 32.31
C ARG A 75 -19.86 4.46 32.56
N ARG A 76 -20.72 3.55 32.10
CA ARG A 76 -22.16 3.59 32.41
C ARG A 76 -22.42 3.46 33.91
N ALA A 77 -21.73 2.53 34.59
CA ALA A 77 -21.84 2.35 36.04
C ALA A 77 -21.35 3.58 36.83
N ARG A 78 -20.38 4.32 36.28
CA ARG A 78 -19.94 5.63 36.79
C ARG A 78 -20.91 6.78 36.47
N GLY A 79 -22.05 6.48 35.83
CA GLY A 79 -23.13 7.41 35.58
C GLY A 79 -22.96 8.24 34.31
N PHE A 80 -22.20 7.79 33.30
CA PHE A 80 -22.06 8.50 32.03
C PHE A 80 -23.06 8.04 30.97
N ASN A 81 -23.53 8.97 30.13
CA ASN A 81 -24.18 8.67 28.86
C ASN A 81 -23.12 8.31 27.81
N VAL A 82 -22.83 7.02 27.65
CA VAL A 82 -21.75 6.55 26.77
C VAL A 82 -22.23 6.48 25.32
N HIS A 83 -21.69 7.21 24.36
CA HIS A 83 -21.98 6.94 22.94
C HIS A 83 -21.26 5.65 22.52
N ASP A 84 -22.01 4.57 22.25
CA ASP A 84 -21.50 3.21 22.05
C ASP A 84 -21.92 2.60 20.70
N GLN A 85 -21.96 3.44 19.66
CA GLN A 85 -22.32 3.02 18.32
C GLN A 85 -21.23 2.08 17.75
N PRO A 86 -21.57 0.83 17.39
CA PRO A 86 -20.61 -0.08 16.76
C PRO A 86 -20.42 0.28 15.28
N GLY A 87 -19.27 -0.12 14.75
CA GLY A 87 -18.92 0.08 13.34
C GLY A 87 -18.67 -1.20 12.58
N TYR A 88 -18.64 -1.13 11.25
CA TYR A 88 -18.10 -2.16 10.36
C TYR A 88 -17.37 -1.53 9.17
N ASP A 89 -16.17 -2.04 8.86
CA ASP A 89 -15.36 -1.59 7.73
C ASP A 89 -15.69 -2.45 6.50
N CYS A 90 -16.64 -1.96 5.72
CA CYS A 90 -17.36 -2.69 4.70
C CYS A 90 -16.70 -2.67 3.32
N HIS A 91 -15.50 -2.12 3.16
CA HIS A 91 -14.90 -1.89 1.84
C HIS A 91 -13.59 -2.63 1.58
N GLY A 92 -13.17 -2.56 0.32
CA GLY A 92 -11.85 -2.86 -0.15
C GLY A 92 -11.57 -4.32 -0.45
N LEU A 93 -10.29 -4.53 -0.70
CA LEU A 93 -9.77 -5.75 -1.30
C LEU A 93 -10.03 -7.03 -0.47
N PRO A 94 -10.25 -7.08 0.87
CA PRO A 94 -10.43 -8.38 1.54
C PRO A 94 -11.76 -9.00 1.15
N ILE A 95 -12.79 -8.15 1.00
CA ILE A 95 -14.11 -8.53 0.53
C ILE A 95 -14.06 -8.90 -0.94
N GLU A 96 -13.43 -8.08 -1.79
CA GLU A 96 -13.30 -8.39 -3.22
C GLU A 96 -12.64 -9.75 -3.45
N VAL A 97 -11.57 -10.08 -2.72
CA VAL A 97 -10.89 -11.38 -2.87
C VAL A 97 -11.79 -12.55 -2.44
N LYS A 98 -12.58 -12.40 -1.39
CA LYS A 98 -13.50 -13.45 -0.95
C LYS A 98 -14.61 -13.69 -1.97
N VAL A 99 -15.14 -12.61 -2.55
CA VAL A 99 -16.15 -12.69 -3.61
C VAL A 99 -15.57 -13.23 -4.92
N GLU A 100 -14.36 -12.78 -5.30
CA GLU A 100 -13.59 -13.37 -6.42
C GLU A 100 -13.43 -14.89 -6.23
N GLN A 101 -13.05 -15.34 -5.03
CA GLN A 101 -12.88 -16.76 -4.71
C GLN A 101 -14.19 -17.53 -4.82
N SER A 102 -15.30 -17.00 -4.29
CA SER A 102 -16.60 -17.66 -4.39
C SER A 102 -17.13 -17.73 -5.83
N LEU A 103 -16.75 -16.77 -6.68
CA LEU A 103 -17.12 -16.73 -8.10
C LEU A 103 -16.10 -17.43 -9.01
N GLY A 104 -14.97 -17.90 -8.46
CA GLY A 104 -13.90 -18.56 -9.22
C GLY A 104 -13.07 -17.63 -10.11
N PHE A 105 -13.07 -16.32 -9.86
CA PHE A 105 -12.35 -15.33 -10.65
C PHE A 105 -10.84 -15.36 -10.35
N LYS A 106 -10.03 -15.27 -11.40
CA LYS A 106 -8.56 -15.35 -11.30
C LYS A 106 -7.89 -14.03 -11.64
N ALA A 107 -8.51 -13.24 -12.52
CA ALA A 107 -7.99 -11.97 -12.98
C ALA A 107 -9.05 -10.87 -12.95
N LYS A 108 -8.58 -9.62 -12.94
CA LYS A 108 -9.42 -8.42 -12.99
C LYS A 108 -10.40 -8.43 -14.18
N LYS A 109 -9.95 -8.92 -15.33
CA LYS A 109 -10.78 -9.07 -16.54
C LYS A 109 -12.00 -9.97 -16.36
N ASP A 110 -11.98 -10.90 -15.41
CA ASP A 110 -13.13 -11.77 -15.14
C ASP A 110 -14.28 -10.96 -14.52
N ILE A 111 -13.94 -10.00 -13.64
CA ILE A 111 -14.90 -9.04 -13.05
C ILE A 111 -15.50 -8.15 -14.14
N GLU A 112 -14.67 -7.62 -15.04
CA GLU A 112 -15.14 -6.77 -16.15
C GLU A 112 -16.07 -7.52 -17.10
N LYS A 113 -15.79 -8.80 -17.38
CA LYS A 113 -16.67 -9.67 -18.19
C LYS A 113 -17.97 -10.02 -17.47
N PHE A 114 -17.93 -10.21 -16.15
CA PHE A 114 -19.11 -10.52 -15.34
C PHE A 114 -20.06 -9.32 -15.25
N GLY A 115 -19.49 -8.12 -15.18
CA GLY A 115 -20.17 -6.85 -14.94
C GLY A 115 -19.76 -6.29 -13.59
N VAL A 116 -19.25 -5.05 -13.58
CA VAL A 116 -18.81 -4.37 -12.35
C VAL A 116 -20.00 -4.15 -11.41
N ASP A 117 -21.16 -3.78 -11.94
CA ASP A 117 -22.42 -3.66 -11.21
C ASP A 117 -22.77 -4.94 -10.43
N LYS A 118 -22.78 -6.10 -11.11
CA LYS A 118 -23.10 -7.38 -10.47
C LYS A 118 -22.06 -7.77 -9.43
N PHE A 119 -20.78 -7.52 -9.70
CA PHE A 119 -19.72 -7.83 -8.74
C PHE A 119 -19.84 -7.00 -7.45
N ILE A 120 -20.19 -5.71 -7.59
CA ILE A 120 -20.41 -4.80 -6.47
C ILE A 120 -21.63 -5.23 -5.65
N GLU A 121 -22.71 -5.68 -6.31
CA GLU A 121 -23.88 -6.25 -5.62
C GLU A 121 -23.54 -7.54 -4.85
N GLU A 122 -22.69 -8.41 -5.38
CA GLU A 122 -22.22 -9.60 -4.65
C GLU A 122 -21.35 -9.22 -3.44
N CYS A 123 -20.50 -8.19 -3.56
CA CYS A 123 -19.76 -7.65 -2.42
C CYS A 123 -20.68 -7.11 -1.34
N GLU A 124 -21.70 -6.34 -1.72
CA GLU A 124 -22.70 -5.79 -0.79
C GLU A 124 -23.46 -6.91 -0.05
N LYS A 125 -23.94 -7.94 -0.78
CA LYS A 125 -24.62 -9.10 -0.18
C LYS A 125 -23.73 -9.84 0.81
N PHE A 126 -22.48 -10.09 0.43
CA PHE A 126 -21.49 -10.75 1.27
C PHE A 126 -21.25 -9.96 2.57
N VAL A 127 -21.10 -8.64 2.47
CA VAL A 127 -20.91 -7.76 3.63
C VAL A 127 -22.12 -7.81 4.56
N PHE A 128 -23.34 -7.63 4.06
CA PHE A 128 -24.53 -7.65 4.92
C PHE A 128 -24.74 -9.00 5.62
N HIS A 129 -24.45 -10.10 4.92
CA HIS A 129 -24.48 -11.43 5.53
C HIS A 129 -23.51 -11.51 6.71
N ASN A 130 -22.25 -11.12 6.50
CA ASN A 130 -21.21 -11.20 7.51
C ASN A 130 -21.44 -10.22 8.67
N VAL A 131 -21.86 -8.98 8.40
CA VAL A 131 -22.24 -8.00 9.44
C VAL A 131 -23.31 -8.58 10.36
N LYS A 132 -24.36 -9.20 9.78
CA LYS A 132 -25.43 -9.82 10.57
C LYS A 132 -24.90 -10.96 11.44
N SER A 133 -24.05 -11.83 10.89
CA SER A 133 -23.45 -12.95 11.62
C SER A 133 -22.53 -12.47 12.75
N MET A 134 -21.64 -11.51 12.46
CA MET A 134 -20.72 -10.93 13.44
C MET A 134 -21.47 -10.21 14.57
N THR A 135 -22.50 -9.41 14.26
CA THR A 135 -23.35 -8.79 15.29
C THR A 135 -23.93 -9.86 16.23
N ARG A 136 -24.42 -10.98 15.68
CA ARG A 136 -24.95 -12.08 16.49
C ARG A 136 -23.87 -12.69 17.39
N HIS A 137 -22.66 -12.89 16.87
CA HIS A 137 -21.54 -13.36 17.70
C HIS A 137 -21.23 -12.38 18.84
N PHE A 138 -21.11 -11.08 18.55
CA PHE A 138 -20.84 -10.10 19.60
C PHE A 138 -21.95 -10.01 20.65
N TRP A 139 -23.22 -10.12 20.23
CA TRP A 139 -24.37 -10.24 21.13
C TRP A 139 -24.26 -11.48 22.03
N ASN A 140 -23.94 -12.64 21.45
CA ASN A 140 -23.78 -13.89 22.20
C ASN A 140 -22.61 -13.84 23.21
N PHE A 141 -21.59 -13.01 22.96
CA PHE A 141 -20.52 -12.72 23.93
C PHE A 141 -20.91 -11.66 24.97
N GLY A 142 -22.17 -11.21 24.98
CA GLY A 142 -22.72 -10.28 25.96
C GLY A 142 -22.28 -8.83 25.77
N VAL A 143 -21.75 -8.45 24.61
CA VAL A 143 -21.26 -7.08 24.36
C VAL A 143 -22.45 -6.13 24.26
N SER A 144 -22.44 -5.06 25.08
CA SER A 144 -23.56 -4.13 25.25
C SER A 144 -23.34 -2.82 24.46
N MET A 145 -23.47 -2.91 23.13
CA MET A 145 -23.38 -1.79 22.19
C MET A 145 -24.71 -1.59 21.43
N ASP A 146 -24.85 -0.47 20.69
CA ASP A 146 -26.01 -0.17 19.84
C ASP A 146 -26.03 -1.02 18.56
N TRP A 147 -26.30 -2.32 18.70
CA TRP A 147 -26.28 -3.27 17.58
C TRP A 147 -27.40 -3.07 16.56
N GLU A 148 -28.42 -2.27 16.89
CA GLU A 148 -29.51 -1.92 15.96
C GLU A 148 -29.08 -0.84 14.97
N ASN A 149 -28.18 0.07 15.38
CA ASN A 149 -27.77 1.22 14.57
C ASN A 149 -26.25 1.26 14.31
N PRO A 150 -25.62 0.20 13.77
CA PRO A 150 -24.21 0.24 13.45
C PRO A 150 -23.94 1.26 12.33
N TYR A 151 -22.81 1.97 12.42
CA TYR A 151 -22.32 2.70 11.25
C TYR A 151 -21.62 1.71 10.30
N LEU A 152 -21.85 1.88 9.00
CA LEU A 152 -21.29 1.03 7.95
C LEU A 152 -20.60 1.93 6.94
N THR A 153 -19.34 1.64 6.62
CA THR A 153 -18.57 2.48 5.68
C THR A 153 -19.17 2.51 4.27
N LEU A 154 -19.99 1.52 3.91
CA LEU A 154 -20.69 1.45 2.63
C LEU A 154 -21.90 2.39 2.51
N LYS A 155 -22.39 3.02 3.59
CA LYS A 155 -23.57 3.89 3.48
C LYS A 155 -23.20 5.23 2.86
N ASP A 156 -24.05 5.77 1.97
CA ASP A 156 -23.86 7.07 1.31
C ASP A 156 -23.42 8.19 2.26
N LYS A 157 -24.06 8.30 3.43
CA LYS A 157 -23.71 9.31 4.45
C LYS A 157 -22.25 9.20 4.91
N TYR A 158 -21.72 7.98 5.01
CA TYR A 158 -20.33 7.73 5.40
C TYR A 158 -19.38 8.03 4.24
N ILE A 159 -19.74 7.62 3.02
CA ILE A 159 -19.02 7.95 1.78
C ILE A 159 -18.89 9.46 1.61
N GLU A 160 -19.95 10.22 1.87
CA GLU A 160 -19.92 11.69 1.84
C GLU A 160 -18.96 12.28 2.88
N GLY A 161 -18.78 11.63 4.04
CA GLY A 161 -17.76 12.02 5.02
C GLY A 161 -16.33 11.89 4.47
N ALA A 162 -16.06 10.80 3.74
CA ALA A 162 -14.78 10.60 3.06
C ALA A 162 -14.59 11.63 1.94
N TRP A 163 -15.65 11.92 1.16
CA TRP A 163 -15.61 12.93 0.12
C TRP A 163 -15.32 14.32 0.68
N TRP A 164 -15.94 14.67 1.80
CA TRP A 164 -15.68 15.89 2.51
C TRP A 164 -14.22 16.00 2.96
N LEU A 165 -13.63 14.93 3.51
CA LEU A 165 -12.21 14.93 3.89
C LEU A 165 -11.31 15.22 2.68
N VAL A 166 -11.54 14.55 1.55
CA VAL A 166 -10.75 14.74 0.32
C VAL A 166 -10.93 16.16 -0.22
N LYS A 167 -12.16 16.70 -0.19
CA LYS A 167 -12.44 18.10 -0.54
C LYS A 167 -11.66 19.06 0.35
N LYS A 168 -11.67 18.86 1.67
CA LYS A 168 -10.93 19.71 2.62
C LYS A 168 -9.42 19.61 2.44
N ALA A 169 -8.89 18.43 2.14
CA ALA A 169 -7.48 18.27 1.79
C ALA A 169 -7.14 19.04 0.50
N HIS A 170 -8.02 19.01 -0.51
CA HIS A 170 -7.84 19.78 -1.74
C HIS A 170 -7.88 21.29 -1.52
N GLU A 171 -8.86 21.79 -0.77
CA GLU A 171 -8.99 23.22 -0.43
C GLU A 171 -7.78 23.74 0.35
N LYS A 172 -7.13 22.89 1.15
CA LYS A 172 -5.89 23.20 1.87
C LYS A 172 -4.62 23.00 1.03
N GLY A 173 -4.75 22.62 -0.24
CA GLY A 173 -3.61 22.38 -1.12
C GLY A 173 -2.81 21.10 -0.85
N LEU A 174 -3.30 20.23 0.03
CA LEU A 174 -2.63 18.99 0.47
C LEU A 174 -2.87 17.81 -0.47
N LEU A 175 -3.98 17.81 -1.22
CA LEU A 175 -4.27 16.76 -2.21
C LEU A 175 -3.42 16.98 -3.46
N LYS A 176 -2.56 16.02 -3.78
CA LYS A 176 -1.69 16.02 -4.96
C LYS A 176 -1.89 14.79 -5.82
N ARG A 177 -1.47 14.92 -7.07
CA ARG A 177 -1.27 13.79 -7.99
C ARG A 177 0.18 13.78 -8.43
N GLY A 178 0.83 12.64 -8.34
CA GLY A 178 2.23 12.49 -8.74
C GLY A 178 2.58 11.03 -8.95
N VAL A 179 3.80 10.79 -9.45
CA VAL A 179 4.33 9.43 -9.54
C VAL A 179 4.93 9.07 -8.20
N LYS A 180 4.52 7.93 -7.66
CA LYS A 180 5.12 7.32 -6.46
C LYS A 180 5.57 5.90 -6.83
N VAL A 181 6.70 5.47 -6.29
CA VAL A 181 7.11 4.06 -6.34
C VAL A 181 6.47 3.37 -5.16
N VAL A 182 5.68 2.34 -5.46
CA VAL A 182 4.89 1.64 -4.45
C VAL A 182 5.03 0.15 -4.62
N HIS A 183 4.79 -0.57 -3.53
CA HIS A 183 4.51 -1.99 -3.62
C HIS A 183 3.23 -2.21 -4.42
N TRP A 184 3.35 -3.05 -5.45
CA TRP A 184 2.31 -3.37 -6.40
C TRP A 184 2.12 -4.87 -6.48
N CYS A 185 0.87 -5.32 -6.41
CA CYS A 185 0.54 -6.71 -6.65
C CYS A 185 0.14 -6.92 -8.11
N PRO A 186 0.95 -7.61 -8.94
CA PRO A 186 0.64 -7.80 -10.36
C PRO A 186 -0.60 -8.67 -10.60
N ARG A 187 -0.97 -9.54 -9.63
CA ARG A 187 -2.19 -10.35 -9.70
C ARG A 187 -3.45 -9.55 -9.34
N CYS A 188 -3.36 -8.68 -8.34
CA CYS A 188 -4.49 -7.85 -7.90
C CYS A 188 -4.57 -6.52 -8.67
N GLU A 189 -3.57 -6.19 -9.48
CA GLU A 189 -3.45 -4.96 -10.26
C GLU A 189 -3.73 -3.71 -9.39
N THR A 190 -3.07 -3.65 -8.24
CA THR A 190 -3.27 -2.56 -7.27
C THR A 190 -2.05 -2.34 -6.38
N THR A 191 -1.94 -1.13 -5.85
CA THR A 191 -0.94 -0.75 -4.85
C THR A 191 -1.31 -1.26 -3.46
N LEU A 192 -0.30 -1.59 -2.66
CA LEU A 192 -0.41 -1.90 -1.23
C LEU A 192 0.28 -0.79 -0.43
N ALA A 193 -0.29 -0.43 0.72
CA ALA A 193 0.38 0.44 1.68
C ALA A 193 1.49 -0.32 2.44
N ASP A 194 2.49 0.40 2.96
CA ASP A 194 3.65 -0.19 3.64
C ASP A 194 3.26 -1.15 4.78
N TYR A 195 2.27 -0.79 5.59
CA TYR A 195 1.80 -1.65 6.68
C TYR A 195 1.01 -2.89 6.19
N GLU A 196 0.57 -2.93 4.93
CA GLU A 196 0.00 -4.13 4.31
C GLU A 196 1.08 -5.11 3.83
N VAL A 197 2.33 -4.65 3.70
CA VAL A 197 3.48 -5.47 3.32
C VAL A 197 4.10 -6.08 4.58
N SER A 198 3.35 -6.98 5.20
CA SER A 198 3.72 -7.63 6.46
C SER A 198 4.12 -9.10 6.30
N GLU A 199 3.78 -9.71 5.16
CA GLU A 199 4.06 -11.11 4.88
C GLU A 199 5.26 -11.29 3.94
N TYR A 200 6.15 -12.21 4.32
CA TYR A 200 7.34 -12.54 3.57
C TYR A 200 7.43 -14.05 3.37
N LYS A 201 7.97 -14.46 2.23
CA LYS A 201 8.26 -15.86 1.92
C LYS A 201 9.71 -16.01 1.50
N MET A 202 10.33 -17.13 1.85
CA MET A 202 11.63 -17.51 1.30
C MET A 202 11.47 -17.78 -0.20
N LEU A 203 12.17 -17.00 -1.03
CA LEU A 203 12.24 -17.18 -2.47
C LEU A 203 13.69 -17.40 -2.89
N LYS A 204 13.87 -18.18 -3.96
CA LYS A 204 15.13 -18.34 -4.66
C LYS A 204 15.13 -17.38 -5.85
N ASP A 205 15.97 -16.36 -5.78
CA ASP A 205 16.14 -15.37 -6.84
C ASP A 205 17.56 -15.47 -7.41
N PRO A 206 17.78 -15.09 -8.69
CA PRO A 206 19.11 -14.97 -9.25
C PRO A 206 19.96 -14.01 -8.40
N SER A 207 21.25 -14.25 -8.30
CA SER A 207 22.23 -13.33 -7.72
C SER A 207 23.34 -13.15 -8.74
N ILE A 208 23.40 -11.99 -9.39
CA ILE A 208 24.29 -11.77 -10.52
C ILE A 208 25.21 -10.57 -10.32
N TYR A 209 26.45 -10.70 -10.80
CA TYR A 209 27.37 -9.59 -10.96
C TYR A 209 27.43 -9.19 -12.43
N VAL A 210 27.19 -7.90 -12.71
CA VAL A 210 27.08 -7.39 -14.08
C VAL A 210 28.09 -6.28 -14.32
N LYS A 211 28.84 -6.41 -15.42
CA LYS A 211 29.79 -5.42 -15.90
C LYS A 211 29.06 -4.33 -16.67
N PHE A 212 29.20 -3.09 -16.21
CA PHE A 212 28.71 -1.89 -16.90
C PHE A 212 29.91 -1.22 -17.58
N PRO A 213 30.03 -1.26 -18.91
CA PRO A 213 31.19 -0.70 -19.63
C PRO A 213 31.35 0.79 -19.35
N VAL A 214 32.53 1.23 -18.90
CA VAL A 214 32.83 2.65 -18.75
C VAL A 214 32.93 3.29 -20.14
N LYS A 215 32.28 4.44 -20.31
CA LYS A 215 32.27 5.14 -21.59
C LYS A 215 33.68 5.57 -21.99
N ASN A 216 34.00 5.47 -23.28
CA ASN A 216 35.34 5.75 -23.83
C ASN A 216 36.46 4.85 -23.28
N SER A 217 36.13 3.69 -22.70
CA SER A 217 37.08 2.66 -22.31
C SER A 217 36.72 1.32 -22.93
N SER A 218 37.73 0.55 -23.35
CA SER A 218 37.53 -0.78 -23.94
C SER A 218 37.54 -1.92 -22.92
N ASN A 219 38.11 -1.70 -21.74
CA ASN A 219 38.33 -2.76 -20.74
C ASN A 219 38.09 -2.32 -19.29
N LYS A 220 37.47 -1.15 -19.06
CA LYS A 220 37.05 -0.72 -17.71
C LYS A 220 35.56 -0.94 -17.53
N TYR A 221 35.17 -1.51 -16.40
CA TYR A 221 33.79 -1.82 -16.08
C TYR A 221 33.44 -1.45 -14.64
N ILE A 222 32.25 -0.89 -14.44
CA ILE A 222 31.62 -0.73 -13.13
C ILE A 222 30.95 -2.06 -12.81
N LEU A 223 31.30 -2.70 -11.70
CA LEU A 223 30.73 -3.99 -11.33
C LEU A 223 29.57 -3.78 -10.35
N ILE A 224 28.36 -4.10 -10.78
CA ILE A 224 27.16 -4.02 -9.94
C ILE A 224 26.69 -5.41 -9.52
N TRP A 225 25.92 -5.45 -8.45
CA TRP A 225 25.19 -6.63 -8.00
C TRP A 225 23.68 -6.40 -8.08
N THR A 226 22.92 -7.45 -8.43
CA THR A 226 21.47 -7.42 -8.30
C THR A 226 20.88 -8.80 -8.10
N THR A 227 19.77 -8.85 -7.37
CA THR A 227 18.91 -10.03 -7.26
C THR A 227 17.68 -9.97 -8.17
N THR A 228 17.49 -8.85 -8.86
CA THR A 228 16.35 -8.58 -9.74
C THR A 228 16.80 -8.23 -11.15
N PRO A 229 17.26 -9.20 -11.96
CA PRO A 229 17.72 -8.92 -13.33
C PRO A 229 16.69 -8.14 -14.18
N TRP A 230 15.40 -8.38 -13.96
CA TRP A 230 14.29 -7.67 -14.60
C TRP A 230 14.24 -6.15 -14.35
N THR A 231 14.95 -5.60 -13.36
CA THR A 231 15.04 -4.15 -13.16
C THR A 231 16.16 -3.51 -13.98
N LEU A 232 17.10 -4.30 -14.53
CA LEU A 232 18.20 -3.78 -15.36
C LEU A 232 17.72 -3.01 -16.60
N PRO A 233 16.65 -3.42 -17.32
CA PRO A 233 16.09 -2.61 -18.41
C PRO A 233 15.69 -1.18 -18.02
N ALA A 234 15.47 -0.90 -16.73
CA ALA A 234 15.09 0.40 -16.20
C ALA A 234 16.24 1.14 -15.49
N ASN A 235 17.47 0.62 -15.56
CA ASN A 235 18.62 1.27 -14.94
C ASN A 235 18.92 2.62 -15.59
N LEU A 236 19.22 3.62 -14.76
CA LEU A 236 19.55 4.99 -15.19
C LEU A 236 20.80 5.56 -14.52
N ALA A 237 21.26 5.00 -13.40
CA ALA A 237 22.50 5.40 -12.73
C ALA A 237 23.09 4.24 -11.93
N VAL A 238 24.27 4.44 -11.37
CA VAL A 238 24.86 3.57 -10.34
C VAL A 238 25.16 4.42 -9.10
N MET A 239 24.77 3.97 -7.92
CA MET A 239 25.00 4.68 -6.67
C MET A 239 26.32 4.23 -6.03
N ALA A 240 27.09 5.20 -5.54
CA ALA A 240 28.29 5.00 -4.73
C ALA A 240 28.21 5.82 -3.44
N HIS A 241 28.80 5.33 -2.35
CA HIS A 241 28.91 6.08 -1.11
C HIS A 241 30.09 7.07 -1.23
N PRO A 242 29.94 8.37 -0.91
CA PRO A 242 31.00 9.36 -1.14
C PRO A 242 32.29 9.10 -0.36
N ASP A 243 32.18 8.59 0.88
CA ASP A 243 33.33 8.40 1.78
C ASP A 243 34.03 7.04 1.69
N PHE A 244 33.44 6.07 1.00
CA PHE A 244 34.02 4.74 0.89
C PHE A 244 35.17 4.71 -0.12
N ASP A 245 36.09 3.75 0.08
CA ASP A 245 37.22 3.51 -0.81
C ASP A 245 36.86 2.44 -1.86
N TYR A 246 36.92 2.81 -3.13
CA TYR A 246 36.66 1.93 -4.25
C TYR A 246 37.98 1.53 -4.92
N ALA A 247 38.05 0.29 -5.40
CA ALA A 247 39.23 -0.26 -6.05
C ALA A 247 38.96 -0.57 -7.52
N TRP A 248 39.89 -0.18 -8.39
CA TRP A 248 40.03 -0.77 -9.71
C TRP A 248 40.81 -2.07 -9.57
N VAL A 249 40.18 -3.18 -9.94
CA VAL A 249 40.76 -4.52 -9.81
C VAL A 249 40.93 -5.14 -11.18
N LYS A 250 42.16 -5.54 -11.50
CA LYS A 250 42.50 -6.17 -12.76
C LYS A 250 42.24 -7.68 -12.68
N VAL A 251 41.40 -8.19 -13.58
CA VAL A 251 41.04 -9.62 -13.73
C VAL A 251 41.06 -9.96 -15.21
N ASP A 252 41.91 -10.89 -15.62
CA ASP A 252 42.02 -11.37 -17.01
C ASP A 252 42.15 -10.27 -18.09
N GLY A 253 42.75 -9.13 -17.72
CA GLY A 253 42.95 -7.97 -18.62
C GLY A 253 41.85 -6.90 -18.56
N ASP A 254 40.72 -7.19 -17.92
CA ASP A 254 39.67 -6.23 -17.59
C ASP A 254 39.97 -5.53 -16.26
N PHE A 255 39.47 -4.31 -16.09
CA PHE A 255 39.53 -3.53 -14.86
C PHE A 255 38.11 -3.35 -14.31
N LEU A 256 37.85 -3.90 -13.14
CA LEU A 256 36.55 -3.89 -12.47
C LEU A 256 36.57 -2.90 -11.31
N LEU A 257 35.64 -1.95 -11.30
CA LEU A 257 35.42 -1.05 -10.17
C LEU A 257 34.42 -1.67 -9.21
N LEU A 258 34.81 -1.77 -7.94
CA LEU A 258 33.98 -2.21 -6.83
C LEU A 258 34.53 -1.67 -5.50
N LEU A 259 33.74 -1.77 -4.44
CA LEU A 259 34.16 -1.36 -3.10
C LEU A 259 35.36 -2.18 -2.65
N LYS A 260 36.42 -1.51 -2.17
CA LYS A 260 37.69 -2.14 -1.81
C LYS A 260 37.51 -3.26 -0.78
N ASP A 261 36.68 -3.02 0.23
CA ASP A 261 36.42 -3.97 1.32
C ASP A 261 35.60 -5.20 0.85
N ARG A 262 35.04 -5.15 -0.35
CA ARG A 262 34.27 -6.25 -0.97
C ARG A 262 35.05 -7.03 -2.00
N VAL A 263 36.27 -6.64 -2.34
CA VAL A 263 37.07 -7.29 -3.40
C VAL A 263 37.26 -8.76 -3.12
N GLU A 264 37.77 -9.13 -1.95
CA GLU A 264 38.05 -10.54 -1.61
C GLU A 264 36.77 -11.40 -1.67
N ALA A 265 35.68 -10.92 -1.07
CA ALA A 265 34.40 -11.63 -1.06
C ALA A 265 33.83 -11.83 -2.47
N VAL A 266 33.80 -10.76 -3.29
CA VAL A 266 33.27 -10.82 -4.67
C VAL A 266 34.12 -11.74 -5.54
N MET A 267 35.45 -11.70 -5.42
CA MET A 267 36.33 -12.58 -6.19
C MET A 267 36.19 -14.04 -5.75
N ALA A 268 36.10 -14.31 -4.45
CA ALA A 268 35.88 -15.65 -3.93
C ALA A 268 34.54 -16.24 -4.41
N GLU A 269 33.45 -15.46 -4.36
CA GLU A 269 32.14 -15.87 -4.87
C GLU A 269 32.16 -16.16 -6.38
N ALA A 270 32.89 -15.34 -7.15
CA ALA A 270 33.05 -15.52 -8.59
C ALA A 270 34.06 -16.63 -8.97
N GLY A 271 34.78 -17.20 -8.00
CA GLY A 271 35.82 -18.20 -8.25
C GLY A 271 37.07 -17.64 -8.93
N VAL A 272 37.38 -16.37 -8.72
CA VAL A 272 38.56 -15.69 -9.30
C VAL A 272 39.71 -15.72 -8.29
N GLU A 273 40.77 -16.47 -8.61
CA GLU A 273 41.95 -16.59 -7.75
C GLU A 273 43.03 -15.53 -8.05
N ASN A 274 43.16 -15.12 -9.31
CA ASN A 274 44.21 -14.20 -9.76
C ASN A 274 43.61 -12.82 -10.07
N TYR A 275 43.85 -11.86 -9.17
CA TYR A 275 43.44 -10.48 -9.36
C TYR A 275 44.45 -9.51 -8.72
N GLU A 276 44.48 -8.28 -9.21
CA GLU A 276 45.40 -7.24 -8.73
C GLU A 276 44.64 -5.93 -8.51
N ILE A 277 44.74 -5.35 -7.31
CA ILE A 277 44.25 -3.99 -7.06
C ILE A 277 45.24 -3.00 -7.66
N VAL A 278 44.83 -2.29 -8.70
CA VAL A 278 45.72 -1.37 -9.43
C VAL A 278 45.63 0.07 -8.95
N GLU A 279 44.46 0.47 -8.44
CA GLU A 279 44.20 1.85 -8.01
C GLU A 279 43.07 1.85 -6.99
N VAL A 280 43.15 2.76 -6.01
CA VAL A 280 42.08 3.01 -5.03
C VAL A 280 41.68 4.47 -5.11
N VAL A 281 40.38 4.73 -5.21
CA VAL A 281 39.77 6.05 -5.36
C VAL A 281 38.65 6.25 -4.36
N LYS A 282 38.42 7.49 -3.89
CA LYS A 282 37.25 7.76 -3.03
C LYS A 282 35.96 7.79 -3.84
N GLY A 283 34.85 7.38 -3.24
CA GLY A 283 33.55 7.38 -3.91
C GLY A 283 33.13 8.73 -4.48
N ARG A 284 33.42 9.84 -3.78
CA ARG A 284 33.19 11.21 -4.29
C ARG A 284 33.93 11.52 -5.59
N GLU A 285 35.05 10.87 -5.88
CA GLU A 285 35.82 11.07 -7.10
C GLU A 285 35.20 10.30 -8.29
N LEU A 286 34.30 9.36 -8.01
CA LEU A 286 33.57 8.60 -9.03
C LEU A 286 32.33 9.34 -9.54
N GLU A 287 31.88 10.40 -8.87
CA GLU A 287 30.67 11.12 -9.25
C GLU A 287 30.75 11.61 -10.71
N GLY A 288 29.74 11.29 -11.50
CA GLY A 288 29.69 11.66 -12.91
C GLY A 288 30.45 10.73 -13.86
N LEU A 289 31.12 9.68 -13.37
CA LEU A 289 31.73 8.66 -14.24
C LEU A 289 30.65 8.01 -15.10
N GLU A 290 30.75 8.20 -16.42
CA GLU A 290 29.75 7.72 -17.39
C GLU A 290 30.01 6.26 -17.80
N TYR A 291 28.92 5.52 -18.03
CA TYR A 291 28.94 4.14 -18.54
C TYR A 291 27.96 3.94 -19.68
N GLU A 292 28.12 2.84 -20.43
CA GLU A 292 27.15 2.38 -21.41
C GLU A 292 26.21 1.35 -20.80
N HIS A 293 24.90 1.52 -21.01
CA HIS A 293 23.92 0.58 -20.50
C HIS A 293 24.09 -0.83 -21.12
N PRO A 294 24.24 -1.92 -20.33
CA PRO A 294 24.51 -3.26 -20.85
C PRO A 294 23.48 -3.80 -21.86
N LEU A 295 22.23 -3.34 -21.75
CA LEU A 295 21.10 -3.77 -22.58
C LEU A 295 20.59 -2.66 -23.54
N LYS A 296 21.44 -1.69 -23.89
CA LYS A 296 21.05 -0.52 -24.72
C LYS A 296 20.37 -0.90 -26.05
N ASN A 297 20.80 -2.00 -26.68
CA ASN A 297 20.29 -2.41 -27.99
C ASN A 297 18.98 -3.22 -27.88
N GLU A 298 18.78 -3.92 -26.77
CA GLU A 298 17.64 -4.78 -26.51
C GLU A 298 16.45 -3.99 -25.94
N VAL A 299 16.74 -2.91 -25.21
CA VAL A 299 15.74 -2.13 -24.49
C VAL A 299 15.50 -0.80 -25.18
N LYS A 300 14.27 -0.61 -25.67
CA LYS A 300 13.91 0.55 -26.49
C LYS A 300 14.04 1.88 -25.73
N VAL A 301 13.57 1.96 -24.49
CA VAL A 301 13.62 3.22 -23.70
C VAL A 301 15.05 3.69 -23.46
N GLN A 302 16.00 2.76 -23.36
CA GLN A 302 17.44 3.04 -23.16
C GLN A 302 18.09 3.71 -24.39
N GLN A 303 17.43 3.69 -25.55
CA GLN A 303 17.88 4.39 -26.76
C GLN A 303 17.40 5.85 -26.81
N SER A 304 16.37 6.20 -26.01
CA SER A 304 15.75 7.52 -26.00
C SER A 304 16.12 8.38 -24.79
N VAL A 305 16.53 7.78 -23.67
CA VAL A 305 16.94 8.52 -22.48
C VAL A 305 18.30 9.19 -22.68
N THR A 306 18.44 10.42 -22.20
CA THR A 306 19.67 11.23 -22.32
C THR A 306 20.02 11.83 -20.97
N GLY A 307 21.29 12.18 -20.75
CA GLY A 307 21.77 12.75 -19.47
C GLY A 307 21.79 11.76 -18.30
N VAL A 308 21.71 10.46 -18.59
CA VAL A 308 21.70 9.34 -17.63
C VAL A 308 22.95 8.48 -17.81
N HIS A 309 23.03 7.34 -17.11
CA HIS A 309 24.13 6.36 -17.13
C HIS A 309 25.45 6.92 -16.60
N LYS A 310 25.40 7.38 -15.36
CA LYS A 310 26.56 7.87 -14.61
C LYS A 310 26.53 7.37 -13.17
N ILE A 311 27.67 7.43 -12.50
CA ILE A 311 27.72 7.25 -11.05
C ILE A 311 27.15 8.49 -10.35
N VAL A 312 26.28 8.27 -9.37
CA VAL A 312 25.70 9.28 -8.47
C VAL A 312 26.03 8.90 -7.02
N LEU A 313 25.96 9.87 -6.11
CA LEU A 313 26.34 9.66 -4.71
C LEU A 313 25.11 9.40 -3.83
N SER A 314 25.25 8.48 -2.88
CA SER A 314 24.24 8.19 -1.86
C SER A 314 24.90 7.67 -0.59
N GLU A 315 24.82 8.46 0.48
CA GLU A 315 25.29 8.06 1.82
C GLU A 315 24.32 7.09 2.51
N GLU A 316 23.02 7.28 2.29
CA GLU A 316 21.98 6.55 3.03
C GLU A 316 21.71 5.13 2.51
N TYR A 317 21.93 4.89 1.21
CA TYR A 317 21.45 3.68 0.54
C TYR A 317 22.56 2.76 0.01
N VAL A 318 23.82 3.16 0.13
CA VAL A 318 24.96 2.31 -0.23
C VAL A 318 25.63 1.81 1.04
N ARG A 319 25.61 0.49 1.24
CA ARG A 319 26.19 -0.17 2.42
C ARG A 319 27.51 -0.85 2.08
N ALA A 320 28.41 -0.91 3.05
CA ALA A 320 29.73 -1.49 2.86
C ALA A 320 29.70 -3.02 2.79
N GLU A 321 28.67 -3.65 3.36
CA GLU A 321 28.59 -5.09 3.60
C GLU A 321 27.79 -5.85 2.52
N GLU A 322 27.18 -5.17 1.55
CA GLU A 322 26.25 -5.76 0.58
C GLU A 322 26.76 -5.63 -0.87
N GLY A 323 26.68 -6.74 -1.63
CA GLY A 323 27.04 -6.79 -3.04
C GLY A 323 28.47 -6.33 -3.34
N THR A 324 28.59 -5.44 -4.34
CA THR A 324 29.86 -4.84 -4.78
C THR A 324 30.12 -3.45 -4.19
N GLY A 325 29.21 -2.94 -3.34
CA GLY A 325 29.20 -1.54 -2.90
C GLY A 325 28.90 -0.51 -4.00
N LEU A 326 28.46 -0.97 -5.18
CA LEU A 326 27.94 -0.17 -6.28
C LEU A 326 26.53 -0.67 -6.63
N VAL A 327 25.53 0.15 -6.38
CA VAL A 327 24.12 -0.24 -6.46
C VAL A 327 23.52 0.29 -7.76
N HIS A 328 22.97 -0.58 -8.61
CA HIS A 328 22.28 -0.09 -9.81
C HIS A 328 21.03 0.69 -9.38
N CYS A 329 20.78 1.85 -10.00
CA CYS A 329 19.64 2.70 -9.69
C CYS A 329 18.61 2.63 -10.83
N ALA A 330 17.41 2.15 -10.52
CA ALA A 330 16.25 2.11 -11.39
C ALA A 330 15.08 2.85 -10.72
N PRO A 331 14.96 4.19 -10.89
CA PRO A 331 13.99 5.04 -10.19
C PRO A 331 12.51 4.63 -10.34
N GLY A 332 12.18 3.78 -11.31
CA GLY A 332 10.83 3.23 -11.47
C GLY A 332 10.54 2.00 -10.61
N HIS A 333 11.52 1.42 -9.93
CA HIS A 333 11.41 0.11 -9.28
C HIS A 333 12.03 0.03 -7.87
N GLY A 334 12.50 1.13 -7.30
CA GLY A 334 12.94 1.24 -5.91
C GLY A 334 12.52 2.59 -5.33
N GLU A 335 12.19 2.64 -4.04
CA GLU A 335 11.85 3.91 -3.39
C GLU A 335 13.10 4.74 -3.17
N GLU A 336 14.17 4.09 -2.70
CA GLU A 336 15.51 4.65 -2.53
C GLU A 336 16.05 5.18 -3.88
N ASP A 337 15.91 4.37 -4.93
CA ASP A 337 16.28 4.74 -6.30
C ASP A 337 15.49 5.96 -6.79
N PHE A 338 14.21 6.06 -6.44
CA PHE A 338 13.36 7.19 -6.79
C PHE A 338 13.78 8.46 -6.06
N GLU A 339 14.10 8.37 -4.77
CA GLU A 339 14.56 9.50 -3.96
C GLU A 339 15.88 10.07 -4.48
N VAL A 340 16.90 9.22 -4.65
CA VAL A 340 18.20 9.62 -5.23
C VAL A 340 18.03 10.10 -6.66
N GLY A 341 17.26 9.36 -7.47
CA GLY A 341 17.00 9.73 -8.86
C GLY A 341 16.36 11.11 -8.98
N ARG A 342 15.40 11.44 -8.11
CA ARG A 342 14.77 12.75 -8.07
C ARG A 342 15.74 13.86 -7.70
N ALA A 343 16.62 13.64 -6.72
CA ALA A 343 17.65 14.59 -6.31
C ALA A 343 18.61 14.94 -7.46
N TYR A 344 18.95 13.94 -8.29
CA TYR A 344 19.81 14.10 -9.47
C TYR A 344 19.07 14.45 -10.77
N GLY A 345 17.74 14.65 -10.72
CA GLY A 345 16.93 14.99 -11.89
C GLY A 345 16.79 13.87 -12.92
N LEU A 346 16.95 12.61 -12.51
CA LEU A 346 16.77 11.44 -13.37
C LEU A 346 15.29 11.23 -13.73
N PRO A 347 14.99 10.79 -14.97
CA PRO A 347 13.64 10.43 -15.34
C PRO A 347 13.17 9.17 -14.60
N VAL A 348 11.86 8.99 -14.49
CA VAL A 348 11.27 7.81 -13.84
C VAL A 348 10.86 6.82 -14.93
N VAL A 349 11.69 5.81 -15.15
CA VAL A 349 11.47 4.77 -16.17
C VAL A 349 10.97 3.50 -15.50
N SER A 350 9.78 3.04 -15.90
CA SER A 350 9.18 1.78 -15.44
C SER A 350 8.52 1.08 -16.63
N PRO A 351 9.26 0.28 -17.41
CA PRO A 351 8.76 -0.34 -18.64
C PRO A 351 7.88 -1.57 -18.36
N VAL A 352 7.13 -1.58 -17.25
CA VAL A 352 6.31 -2.69 -16.77
C VAL A 352 4.87 -2.20 -16.59
N ASP A 353 3.90 -2.97 -17.08
CA ASP A 353 2.47 -2.65 -16.97
C ASP A 353 1.85 -3.09 -15.63
N ASP A 354 0.53 -2.88 -15.49
CA ASP A 354 -0.24 -3.23 -14.29
C ASP A 354 -0.22 -4.73 -13.93
N ARG A 355 0.12 -5.60 -14.87
CA ARG A 355 0.13 -7.06 -14.71
C ARG A 355 1.52 -7.60 -14.39
N GLY A 356 2.52 -6.72 -14.25
CA GLY A 356 3.91 -7.14 -14.13
C GLY A 356 4.47 -7.68 -15.46
N VAL A 357 3.93 -7.24 -16.59
CA VAL A 357 4.38 -7.62 -17.93
C VAL A 357 5.14 -6.47 -18.56
N PHE A 358 6.26 -6.75 -19.20
CA PHE A 358 7.03 -5.73 -19.91
C PHE A 358 6.22 -5.08 -21.04
N THR A 359 6.24 -3.76 -21.08
CA THR A 359 5.63 -2.92 -22.12
C THR A 359 6.50 -2.89 -23.38
N LYS A 360 6.03 -2.21 -24.43
CA LYS A 360 6.80 -1.99 -25.67
C LYS A 360 8.12 -1.24 -25.43
N ASP A 361 8.23 -0.50 -24.34
CA ASP A 361 9.44 0.26 -23.97
C ASP A 361 10.60 -0.65 -23.55
N ALA A 362 10.30 -1.88 -23.13
CA ALA A 362 11.30 -2.90 -22.83
C ALA A 362 11.94 -3.55 -24.09
N GLY A 363 11.49 -3.17 -25.30
CA GLY A 363 12.02 -3.69 -26.55
C GLY A 363 11.87 -5.21 -26.67
N LYS A 364 12.99 -5.94 -26.72
CA LYS A 364 13.05 -7.40 -26.89
C LYS A 364 12.22 -8.16 -25.85
N TYR A 365 12.14 -7.64 -24.62
CA TYR A 365 11.45 -8.30 -23.51
C TYR A 365 9.94 -8.04 -23.47
N ALA A 366 9.41 -7.22 -24.37
CA ALA A 366 8.00 -6.82 -24.39
C ALA A 366 7.05 -8.04 -24.43
N GLY A 367 5.99 -7.98 -23.61
CA GLY A 367 4.97 -9.03 -23.52
C GLY A 367 5.31 -10.18 -22.56
N LYS A 368 6.51 -10.22 -21.97
CA LYS A 368 6.92 -11.25 -21.01
C LYS A 368 6.66 -10.82 -19.57
N TYR A 369 6.30 -11.76 -18.70
CA TYR A 369 6.23 -11.50 -17.27
C TYR A 369 7.64 -11.30 -16.71
N ILE A 370 7.83 -10.29 -15.86
CA ILE A 370 9.15 -9.84 -15.41
C ILE A 370 10.06 -10.95 -14.87
N ARG A 371 9.53 -11.91 -14.10
CA ARG A 371 10.32 -12.99 -13.50
C ARG A 371 10.72 -14.05 -14.54
N GLU A 372 9.91 -14.26 -15.56
CA GLU A 372 10.22 -15.17 -16.68
C GLU A 372 11.30 -14.56 -17.58
N ALA A 373 11.33 -13.24 -17.70
CA ALA A 373 12.32 -12.52 -18.49
C ALA A 373 13.73 -12.53 -17.85
N ASN A 374 13.87 -12.82 -16.55
CA ASN A 374 15.19 -12.88 -15.88
C ASN A 374 16.17 -13.80 -16.62
N ALA A 375 15.73 -15.00 -17.02
CA ALA A 375 16.61 -15.97 -17.70
C ALA A 375 17.11 -15.45 -19.06
N GLU A 376 16.26 -14.74 -19.80
CA GLU A 376 16.63 -14.17 -21.10
C GLU A 376 17.55 -12.96 -20.94
N ILE A 377 17.31 -12.11 -19.93
CA ILE A 377 18.19 -10.98 -19.60
C ILE A 377 19.59 -11.49 -19.26
N ILE A 378 19.69 -12.52 -18.40
CA ILE A 378 20.96 -13.15 -18.04
C ILE A 378 21.65 -13.75 -19.28
N ALA A 379 20.91 -14.44 -20.15
CA ALA A 379 21.46 -15.00 -21.38
C ALA A 379 22.01 -13.92 -22.33
N ASP A 380 21.35 -12.77 -22.45
CA ASP A 380 21.82 -11.64 -23.24
C ASP A 380 23.09 -11.02 -22.65
N LEU A 381 23.15 -10.85 -21.33
CA LEU A 381 24.36 -10.36 -20.64
C LEU A 381 25.54 -11.32 -20.84
N LYS A 382 25.29 -12.63 -20.73
CA LYS A 382 26.29 -13.68 -20.96
C LYS A 382 26.81 -13.67 -22.40
N LYS A 383 25.91 -13.56 -23.39
CA LYS A 383 26.27 -13.48 -24.81
C LYS A 383 27.17 -12.28 -25.12
N LYS A 384 27.01 -11.18 -24.39
CA LYS A 384 27.83 -9.96 -24.52
C LYS A 384 29.11 -9.97 -23.69
N GLY A 385 29.36 -11.02 -22.89
CA GLY A 385 30.50 -11.05 -21.95
C GLY A 385 30.38 -10.05 -20.79
N LEU A 386 29.17 -9.53 -20.54
CA LEU A 386 28.91 -8.54 -19.49
C LEU A 386 28.41 -9.18 -18.18
N LEU A 387 28.16 -10.48 -18.17
CA LEU A 387 27.86 -11.24 -16.96
C LEU A 387 29.17 -11.72 -16.33
N PHE A 388 29.50 -11.22 -15.15
CA PHE A 388 30.72 -11.62 -14.41
C PHE A 388 30.49 -12.87 -13.57
N TYR A 389 29.34 -12.97 -12.92
CA TYR A 389 28.97 -14.11 -12.07
C TYR A 389 27.46 -14.34 -12.11
N GLU A 390 27.07 -15.61 -11.98
CA GLU A 390 25.68 -16.06 -11.86
C GLU A 390 25.55 -17.08 -10.73
N GLY A 391 24.74 -16.74 -9.74
CA GLY A 391 24.39 -17.61 -8.62
C GLY A 391 22.89 -17.51 -8.28
N VAL A 392 22.52 -18.14 -7.18
CA VAL A 392 21.15 -18.12 -6.64
C VAL A 392 21.22 -17.74 -5.16
N LEU A 393 20.39 -16.78 -4.75
CA LEU A 393 20.25 -16.37 -3.36
C LEU A 393 18.87 -16.78 -2.85
N GLU A 394 18.84 -17.37 -1.65
CA GLU A 394 17.60 -17.65 -0.94
C GLU A 394 17.38 -16.61 0.16
N HIS A 395 16.31 -15.81 0.05
CA HIS A 395 16.06 -14.69 0.95
C HIS A 395 14.56 -14.44 1.18
N LYS A 396 14.24 -13.63 2.19
CA LYS A 396 12.86 -13.24 2.50
C LYS A 396 12.41 -12.15 1.54
N TYR A 397 11.41 -12.47 0.72
CA TYR A 397 10.85 -11.54 -0.26
C TYR A 397 9.39 -11.18 0.09
N PRO A 398 8.98 -9.91 -0.04
CA PRO A 398 7.62 -9.47 0.28
C PRO A 398 6.59 -10.08 -0.67
N ILE A 399 5.54 -10.66 -0.11
CA ILE A 399 4.41 -11.22 -0.85
C ILE A 399 3.13 -10.46 -0.51
N CYS A 400 2.18 -10.46 -1.44
CA CYS A 400 0.85 -9.94 -1.15
C CYS A 400 0.22 -10.77 -0.04
N TRP A 401 -0.09 -10.15 1.10
CA TRP A 401 -0.66 -10.84 2.27
C TRP A 401 -1.97 -11.60 1.96
N ARG A 402 -2.65 -11.27 0.86
CA ARG A 402 -3.94 -11.85 0.47
C ARG A 402 -3.77 -13.00 -0.52
N CYS A 403 -3.17 -12.72 -1.70
CA CYS A 403 -3.05 -13.70 -2.78
C CYS A 403 -1.71 -14.43 -2.82
N LYS A 404 -0.76 -14.06 -1.96
CA LYS A 404 0.58 -14.64 -1.81
C LYS A 404 1.50 -14.48 -3.02
N THR A 405 1.08 -13.73 -4.05
CA THR A 405 1.93 -13.37 -5.20
C THR A 405 3.09 -12.45 -4.74
N PRO A 406 4.33 -12.68 -5.18
CA PRO A 406 5.46 -11.77 -4.92
C PRO A 406 5.14 -10.35 -5.39
N LEU A 407 5.40 -9.38 -4.52
CA LEU A 407 5.18 -7.96 -4.84
C LEU A 407 6.29 -7.44 -5.74
N ILE A 408 5.97 -6.39 -6.50
CA ILE A 408 6.97 -5.65 -7.27
C ILE A 408 6.91 -4.20 -6.81
N MET A 409 8.02 -3.49 -6.90
CA MET A 409 8.00 -2.05 -6.77
C MET A 409 7.87 -1.43 -8.16
N ARG A 410 6.92 -0.50 -8.29
CA ARG A 410 6.64 0.14 -9.57
C ARG A 410 6.23 1.59 -9.38
N ALA A 411 6.79 2.45 -10.22
CA ALA A 411 6.32 3.80 -10.41
C ALA A 411 4.91 3.79 -11.00
N THR A 412 3.99 4.48 -10.33
CA THR A 412 2.61 4.61 -10.79
C THR A 412 2.04 5.98 -10.41
N PRO A 413 1.23 6.61 -11.27
CA PRO A 413 0.52 7.83 -10.90
C PRO A 413 -0.47 7.53 -9.77
N GLN A 414 -0.34 8.25 -8.66
CA GLN A 414 -1.19 8.10 -7.48
C GLN A 414 -1.70 9.45 -6.99
N TRP A 415 -2.85 9.41 -6.33
CA TRP A 415 -3.36 10.50 -5.51
C TRP A 415 -2.89 10.30 -4.08
N TYR A 416 -2.33 11.36 -3.50
CA TYR A 416 -1.86 11.34 -2.13
C TYR A 416 -2.19 12.63 -1.42
N ILE A 417 -2.26 12.54 -0.10
CA ILE A 417 -2.35 13.70 0.79
C ILE A 417 -0.94 13.94 1.35
N GLU A 418 -0.43 15.16 1.18
CA GLU A 418 0.87 15.61 1.73
C GLU A 418 0.80 15.78 3.25
N VAL A 419 0.56 14.68 3.97
CA VAL A 419 0.46 14.65 5.44
C VAL A 419 1.79 14.96 6.11
N THR A 420 2.91 14.88 5.37
CA THR A 420 4.23 15.33 5.81
C THR A 420 4.25 16.80 6.20
N GLN A 421 3.44 17.66 5.54
CA GLN A 421 3.27 19.06 5.93
C GLN A 421 2.56 19.24 7.28
N LEU A 422 1.94 18.19 7.81
CA LEU A 422 1.23 18.19 9.09
C LEU A 422 1.99 17.43 10.19
N LYS A 423 3.22 16.97 9.92
CA LYS A 423 4.00 16.13 10.83
C LYS A 423 4.12 16.71 12.23
N ASP A 424 4.50 17.98 12.35
CA ASP A 424 4.68 18.64 13.66
C ASP A 424 3.37 18.69 14.43
N ARG A 425 2.26 19.01 13.76
CA ARG A 425 0.93 19.00 14.37
C ARG A 425 0.51 17.61 14.82
N PHE A 426 0.84 16.56 14.08
CA PHE A 426 0.55 15.19 14.52
C PHE A 426 1.37 14.80 15.75
N LEU A 427 2.64 15.20 15.83
CA LEU A 427 3.46 14.98 17.02
C LEU A 427 2.89 15.73 18.23
N GLU A 428 2.47 16.98 18.05
CA GLU A 428 1.82 17.78 19.10
C GLU A 428 0.51 17.17 19.60
N GLU A 429 -0.38 16.76 18.70
CA GLU A 429 -1.65 16.14 19.09
C GLU A 429 -1.45 14.75 19.71
N ALA A 430 -0.53 13.94 19.17
CA ALA A 430 -0.21 12.63 19.72
C ALA A 430 0.32 12.70 21.15
N ALA A 431 1.07 13.76 21.50
CA ALA A 431 1.59 13.99 22.85
C ALA A 431 0.48 14.27 23.88
N LYS A 432 -0.69 14.75 23.46
CA LYS A 432 -1.85 15.00 24.34
C LYS A 432 -2.66 13.73 24.63
N VAL A 433 -2.46 12.68 23.84
CA VAL A 433 -3.22 11.43 23.96
C VAL A 433 -2.67 10.62 25.13
N LYS A 434 -3.56 10.14 26.00
CA LYS A 434 -3.21 9.20 27.07
C LYS A 434 -3.18 7.78 26.51
N TRP A 435 -1.99 7.19 26.43
CA TRP A 435 -1.78 5.81 25.98
C TRP A 435 -1.71 4.83 27.15
N VAL A 436 -2.28 3.64 26.96
CA VAL A 436 -2.16 2.52 27.89
C VAL A 436 -1.82 1.27 27.09
N PRO A 437 -0.62 0.69 27.25
CA PRO A 437 0.51 1.18 28.06
C PRO A 437 1.19 2.41 27.45
N GLU A 438 1.87 3.21 28.29
CA GLU A 438 2.45 4.50 27.89
C GLU A 438 3.51 4.39 26.78
N TRP A 439 4.34 3.35 26.82
CA TRP A 439 5.38 3.10 25.81
C TRP A 439 4.83 2.93 24.38
N ALA A 440 3.56 2.50 24.24
CA ALA A 440 2.93 2.36 22.93
C ALA A 440 2.77 3.72 22.24
N GLY A 441 2.49 4.77 23.02
CA GLY A 441 2.42 6.15 22.52
C GLY A 441 3.80 6.76 22.31
N TYR A 442 4.61 6.82 23.38
CA TYR A 442 5.86 7.59 23.37
C TYR A 442 6.98 6.96 22.53
N SER A 443 7.02 5.63 22.42
CA SER A 443 8.02 4.94 21.60
C SER A 443 7.43 4.55 20.25
N ARG A 444 6.40 3.68 20.23
CA ARG A 444 5.97 3.06 18.98
C ARG A 444 5.26 4.03 18.02
N PHE A 445 4.24 4.74 18.50
CA PHE A 445 3.46 5.65 17.66
C PHE A 445 4.26 6.91 17.28
N ARG A 446 5.00 7.49 18.23
CA ARG A 446 5.86 8.64 17.98
C ARG A 446 6.96 8.34 16.96
N ASN A 447 7.71 7.25 17.12
CA ASN A 447 8.78 6.89 16.15
C ASN A 447 8.23 6.69 14.73
N TRP A 448 6.99 6.20 14.62
CA TRP A 448 6.31 6.09 13.33
C TRP A 448 5.96 7.48 12.74
N LEU A 449 5.42 8.39 13.54
CA LEU A 449 5.16 9.78 13.11
C LEU A 449 6.44 10.54 12.75
N GLU A 450 7.56 10.26 13.41
CA GLU A 450 8.86 10.86 13.08
C GLU A 450 9.37 10.46 11.69
N ARG A 451 8.87 9.35 11.13
CA ARG A 451 9.19 8.86 9.77
C ARG A 451 7.97 8.92 8.85
N LEU A 452 7.03 9.83 9.12
CA LEU A 452 5.81 9.98 8.35
C LEU A 452 6.12 10.27 6.88
N ARG A 453 5.41 9.56 5.99
CA ARG A 453 5.43 9.73 4.55
C ARG A 453 4.07 10.22 4.06
N ASP A 454 4.03 10.78 2.85
CA ASP A 454 2.77 11.18 2.23
C ASP A 454 1.83 9.98 2.09
N TRP A 455 0.55 10.17 2.39
CA TRP A 455 -0.40 9.08 2.40
C TRP A 455 -1.03 8.92 1.02
N ILE A 456 -0.75 7.79 0.37
CA ILE A 456 -1.37 7.39 -0.90
C ILE A 456 -2.79 6.90 -0.63
N ILE A 457 -3.77 7.69 -1.09
CA ILE A 457 -5.19 7.45 -0.83
C ILE A 457 -5.92 6.78 -1.99
N SER A 458 -5.32 6.65 -3.17
CA SER A 458 -5.96 6.00 -4.33
C SER A 458 -5.66 4.50 -4.38
N ARG A 459 -6.65 3.72 -4.82
CA ARG A 459 -6.55 2.29 -5.11
C ARG A 459 -7.24 1.95 -6.44
N GLN A 460 -6.60 1.15 -7.27
CA GLN A 460 -7.10 0.73 -8.59
C GLN A 460 -8.08 -0.47 -8.50
N ARG A 461 -9.12 -0.35 -7.66
CA ARG A 461 -10.09 -1.41 -7.32
C ARG A 461 -11.54 -0.99 -7.59
N TYR A 462 -12.52 -1.87 -7.31
CA TYR A 462 -13.93 -1.65 -7.65
C TYR A 462 -14.80 -1.35 -6.42
N TRP A 463 -14.70 -2.17 -5.37
CA TRP A 463 -15.46 -2.11 -4.13
C TRP A 463 -14.76 -1.24 -3.09
N GLY A 464 -15.19 0.01 -3.00
CA GLY A 464 -14.73 0.97 -2.02
C GLY A 464 -15.36 2.33 -2.24
N THR A 465 -15.12 3.25 -1.31
CA THR A 465 -15.54 4.65 -1.44
C THR A 465 -14.92 5.26 -2.70
N PRO A 466 -15.70 5.70 -3.71
CA PRO A 466 -15.11 6.21 -4.94
C PRO A 466 -14.37 7.52 -4.71
N LEU A 467 -13.19 7.68 -5.31
CA LEU A 467 -12.42 8.92 -5.21
C LEU A 467 -13.21 10.07 -5.89
N PRO A 468 -13.52 11.18 -5.20
CA PRO A 468 -14.51 12.16 -5.66
C PRO A 468 -13.89 13.24 -6.55
N ILE A 469 -13.12 12.82 -7.55
CA ILE A 469 -12.39 13.73 -8.43
C ILE A 469 -12.88 13.54 -9.85
N TRP A 470 -13.41 14.61 -10.43
CA TRP A 470 -13.77 14.69 -11.83
C TRP A 470 -12.68 15.43 -12.59
N LYS A 471 -12.24 14.88 -13.73
CA LYS A 471 -11.28 15.53 -14.64
C LYS A 471 -11.95 15.84 -15.97
N CYS A 472 -11.61 16.99 -16.55
CA CYS A 472 -12.09 17.35 -17.88
C CYS A 472 -11.37 16.51 -18.95
N GLY A 473 -12.11 16.05 -19.96
CA GLY A 473 -11.52 15.37 -21.12
C GLY A 473 -10.82 16.30 -22.12
N LYS A 474 -10.95 17.63 -21.99
CA LYS A 474 -10.41 18.63 -22.93
C LYS A 474 -9.28 19.51 -22.36
N CYS A 475 -9.20 19.68 -21.04
CA CYS A 475 -8.16 20.49 -20.40
C CYS A 475 -7.76 19.86 -19.05
N ASP A 476 -6.72 20.40 -18.41
CA ASP A 476 -6.20 19.87 -17.14
C ASP A 476 -7.04 20.22 -15.90
N HIS A 477 -8.20 20.87 -16.09
CA HIS A 477 -9.06 21.24 -14.96
C HIS A 477 -9.66 20.00 -14.28
N MET A 478 -9.64 20.03 -12.95
CA MET A 478 -10.26 19.03 -12.09
C MET A 478 -11.21 19.69 -11.10
N VAL A 479 -12.25 18.96 -10.71
CA VAL A 479 -13.19 19.35 -9.66
C VAL A 479 -13.22 18.23 -8.63
N VAL A 480 -12.98 18.58 -7.36
CA VAL A 480 -13.15 17.67 -6.22
C VAL A 480 -14.51 17.94 -5.61
N VAL A 481 -15.32 16.90 -5.45
CA VAL A 481 -16.70 16.97 -4.95
C VAL A 481 -16.72 16.52 -3.48
N GLY A 482 -17.41 17.24 -2.63
CA GLY A 482 -17.47 16.98 -1.18
C GLY A 482 -18.79 16.38 -0.70
N SER A 483 -19.82 16.30 -1.54
CA SER A 483 -21.14 15.74 -1.17
C SER A 483 -21.96 15.34 -2.39
N ARG A 484 -23.00 14.51 -2.19
CA ARG A 484 -24.01 14.20 -3.21
C ARG A 484 -24.73 15.46 -3.67
N LYS A 485 -25.05 16.36 -2.74
CA LYS A 485 -25.71 17.64 -3.05
C LYS A 485 -24.86 18.49 -4.01
N GLU A 486 -23.57 18.65 -3.73
CA GLU A 486 -22.65 19.37 -4.62
C GLU A 486 -22.56 18.68 -6.00
N LEU A 487 -22.59 17.35 -6.04
CA LEU A 487 -22.60 16.60 -7.31
C LEU A 487 -23.88 16.87 -8.14
N GLU A 488 -25.05 16.90 -7.50
CA GLU A 488 -26.33 17.22 -8.13
C GLU A 488 -26.36 18.66 -8.69
N GLU A 489 -25.82 19.61 -7.93
CA GLU A 489 -25.68 21.01 -8.35
C GLU A 489 -24.77 21.13 -9.58
N LEU A 490 -23.62 20.44 -9.59
CA LEU A 490 -22.71 20.41 -10.73
C LEU A 490 -23.32 19.73 -11.96
N ALA A 491 -24.06 18.63 -11.75
CA ALA A 491 -24.76 17.91 -12.80
C ALA A 491 -25.99 18.66 -13.34
N GLY A 492 -26.48 19.68 -12.62
CA GLY A 492 -27.69 20.43 -12.98
C GLY A 492 -28.97 19.60 -12.86
N ARG A 493 -28.95 18.48 -12.15
CA ARG A 493 -30.10 17.57 -11.97
C ARG A 493 -29.97 16.76 -10.69
N LYS A 494 -31.12 16.33 -10.16
CA LYS A 494 -31.14 15.29 -9.12
C LYS A 494 -30.61 13.98 -9.69
N LEU A 495 -29.84 13.26 -8.87
CA LEU A 495 -29.19 12.02 -9.28
C LEU A 495 -30.00 10.82 -8.79
N GLU A 496 -30.52 10.05 -9.73
CA GLU A 496 -31.19 8.77 -9.47
C GLU A 496 -30.14 7.64 -9.51
N LEU A 497 -29.33 7.59 -8.46
CA LEU A 497 -28.35 6.51 -8.24
C LEU A 497 -28.88 5.55 -7.17
N LYS A 498 -28.55 4.26 -7.33
CA LYS A 498 -28.78 3.25 -6.28
C LYS A 498 -28.08 3.68 -4.98
N ASP A 499 -26.81 4.02 -5.11
CA ASP A 499 -25.91 4.52 -4.06
C ASP A 499 -24.74 5.28 -4.72
N LEU A 500 -23.79 5.76 -3.91
CA LEU A 500 -22.61 6.50 -4.39
C LEU A 500 -21.45 5.61 -4.85
N HIS A 501 -21.58 4.27 -4.88
CA HIS A 501 -20.51 3.39 -5.31
C HIS A 501 -20.31 3.35 -6.82
N ARG A 502 -19.20 2.72 -7.23
CA ARG A 502 -19.03 2.25 -8.60
C ARG A 502 -20.00 1.09 -8.87
N PRO A 503 -20.50 0.95 -10.11
CA PRO A 503 -20.28 1.84 -11.24
C PRO A 503 -21.26 3.02 -11.30
N TRP A 504 -22.28 3.11 -10.43
CA TRP A 504 -23.36 4.10 -10.55
C TRP A 504 -22.84 5.55 -10.59
N VAL A 505 -21.92 5.90 -9.69
CA VAL A 505 -21.31 7.24 -9.67
C VAL A 505 -20.41 7.52 -10.89
N ASP A 506 -19.86 6.49 -11.54
CA ASP A 506 -18.97 6.64 -12.70
C ASP A 506 -19.73 7.21 -13.91
N TYR A 507 -21.04 7.00 -13.98
CA TYR A 507 -21.91 7.51 -15.04
C TYR A 507 -22.29 8.99 -14.86
N VAL A 508 -22.01 9.58 -13.70
CA VAL A 508 -22.30 11.00 -13.45
C VAL A 508 -21.24 11.86 -14.12
N THR A 509 -21.67 12.63 -15.12
CA THR A 509 -20.84 13.59 -15.84
C THR A 509 -21.47 14.97 -15.80
N PHE A 510 -20.64 16.01 -15.94
CA PHE A 510 -21.09 17.39 -15.99
C PHE A 510 -20.15 18.25 -16.82
N THR A 511 -20.62 19.45 -17.15
CA THR A 511 -19.88 20.40 -18.01
C THR A 511 -18.76 21.06 -17.22
N CYS A 512 -17.55 21.07 -17.79
CA CYS A 512 -16.39 21.69 -17.18
C CYS A 512 -16.58 23.21 -17.04
N PRO A 513 -16.45 23.77 -15.84
CA PRO A 513 -16.67 25.21 -15.62
C PRO A 513 -15.59 26.10 -16.27
N LYS A 514 -14.48 25.52 -16.74
CA LYS A 514 -13.37 26.27 -17.38
C LYS A 514 -13.42 26.28 -18.90
N CYS A 515 -13.79 25.17 -19.55
CA CYS A 515 -13.69 25.05 -21.01
C CYS A 515 -14.94 24.45 -21.69
N GLY A 516 -15.98 24.12 -20.92
CA GLY A 516 -17.19 23.48 -21.46
C GLY A 516 -17.03 22.02 -21.91
N GLY A 517 -15.87 21.40 -21.71
CA GLY A 517 -15.67 19.97 -21.98
C GLY A 517 -16.40 19.07 -20.97
N LEU A 518 -16.61 17.80 -21.31
CA LEU A 518 -17.25 16.85 -20.39
C LEU A 518 -16.27 16.43 -19.29
N MET A 519 -16.74 16.39 -18.05
CA MET A 519 -15.97 15.93 -16.89
C MET A 519 -16.36 14.51 -16.51
N HIS A 520 -15.36 13.66 -16.29
CA HIS A 520 -15.51 12.26 -15.88
C HIS A 520 -14.80 12.01 -14.57
N ARG A 521 -15.38 11.16 -13.71
CA ARG A 521 -14.72 10.72 -12.49
C ARG A 521 -13.46 9.93 -12.82
N VAL A 522 -12.41 10.10 -12.02
CA VAL A 522 -11.25 9.19 -12.05
C VAL A 522 -11.69 7.79 -11.63
N PRO A 523 -11.11 6.69 -12.16
CA PRO A 523 -11.60 5.34 -11.88
C PRO A 523 -11.28 4.84 -10.47
N ASP A 524 -10.30 5.45 -9.80
CA ASP A 524 -9.79 5.00 -8.49
C ASP A 524 -10.84 5.04 -7.39
N VAL A 525 -10.74 4.12 -6.44
CA VAL A 525 -11.44 4.18 -5.14
C VAL A 525 -10.45 4.62 -4.06
N LEU A 526 -10.97 5.03 -2.91
CA LEU A 526 -10.19 5.42 -1.76
C LEU A 526 -9.60 4.20 -1.04
N ASP A 527 -8.49 4.44 -0.36
CA ASP A 527 -7.88 3.52 0.58
C ASP A 527 -8.84 3.24 1.75
N VAL A 528 -9.00 1.98 2.13
CA VAL A 528 -9.91 1.57 3.21
C VAL A 528 -9.50 2.07 4.58
N TRP A 529 -8.22 2.42 4.75
CA TRP A 529 -7.73 3.06 5.97
C TRP A 529 -8.18 4.51 6.09
N LEU A 530 -8.55 5.13 4.97
CA LEU A 530 -9.27 6.40 4.99
C LEU A 530 -10.71 6.19 5.42
N ASP A 531 -11.38 5.15 4.93
CA ASP A 531 -12.73 4.82 5.37
C ASP A 531 -12.78 4.58 6.89
N SER A 532 -11.93 3.73 7.45
CA SER A 532 -11.88 3.52 8.90
C SER A 532 -11.32 4.72 9.68
N GLY A 533 -10.45 5.53 9.07
CA GLY A 533 -9.84 6.71 9.67
C GLY A 533 -10.78 7.90 9.89
N ILE A 534 -11.95 7.92 9.26
CA ILE A 534 -12.96 8.99 9.38
C ILE A 534 -14.16 8.63 10.24
N ALA A 535 -14.08 7.55 11.03
CA ALA A 535 -15.21 7.07 11.81
C ALA A 535 -15.67 8.02 12.95
N PHE A 536 -14.92 9.09 13.21
CA PHE A 536 -15.04 9.95 14.40
C PHE A 536 -16.17 10.98 14.36
#